data_AF-A0AAD6N7C6-F1
#
_entry.id   AF-A0AAD6N7C6-F1
#
_cell.length_a   1.000
_cell.length_b   1.000
_cell.length_c   1.000
_cell.angle_alpha   90.00
_cell.angle_beta   90.00
_cell.angle_gamma   90.00
#
_symmetry.space_group_name_H-M   'P 1'
#
loop_
_entity.id
_entity.type
_entity.pdbx_description
1 polymer ?
#
loop_
_entity_poly.entity_id
_entity_poly.type
_entity_poly.pdbx_seq_one_letter_code
_entity_poly.pdbx_strand_id
1 'polypeptide(L)'
;MKIACHVTQIAKSVLQADNPQDIDAYEYELATSPCLSSLLARVTRYNFYKKADYNGDAVIELANGLAPNLTNEHLFFESPGLSRLNSITASRPPWRGFFRNRSNCDGSSFKGHLRELSLNLPVAKTGFFGTWKDQNAFAELLGLHLWRQSRPDESTSSMLFKRGKSLRKPSLISEGRIINMKILVTTDWLVRTRAASPNIQELRFTMFMTIGEGEKAVYNAVGGFPYLRDLKILMACIGRPEERVSKDPKLHSRYYGNIEVNASLAETLSKQSSSLQRLDVDFHAMYRRWVDNYQSVKRRCRCIRMEDVGVSVREIGEAK
;
A
#
# COMPACT_ATOMS: atom_id res chain seq x y z
N MET A 1 23.54 19.11 -4.65
CA MET A 1 23.49 17.64 -4.81
C MET A 1 22.66 17.07 -3.67
N LYS A 2 21.42 16.62 -3.90
CA LYS A 2 20.62 15.95 -2.85
C LYS A 2 21.09 14.50 -2.77
N ILE A 3 21.94 14.19 -1.78
CA ILE A 3 22.25 12.80 -1.47
C ILE A 3 20.97 12.23 -0.86
N ALA A 4 20.31 11.30 -1.56
CA ALA A 4 19.23 10.54 -0.97
C ALA A 4 19.84 9.64 0.11
N CYS A 5 19.83 10.10 1.36
CA CYS A 5 20.22 9.26 2.48
C CYS A 5 19.09 8.26 2.71
N HIS A 6 19.35 6.98 2.49
CA HIS A 6 18.42 5.89 2.76
C HIS A 6 18.85 5.20 4.05
N VAL A 7 18.11 5.45 5.12
CA VAL A 7 18.30 4.72 6.38
C VAL A 7 17.32 3.55 6.37
N THR A 8 17.86 2.32 6.37
CA THR A 8 17.08 1.07 6.31
C THR A 8 16.52 0.64 7.67
N GLN A 9 17.04 1.22 8.75
CA GLN A 9 16.61 0.94 10.12
C GLN A 9 17.01 2.11 11.03
N ILE A 10 16.06 2.76 11.70
CA ILE A 10 16.28 3.97 12.50
C ILE A 10 17.35 3.75 13.58
N ALA A 11 17.39 2.57 14.19
CA ALA A 11 18.41 2.25 15.19
C ALA A 11 18.26 0.81 15.66
N LYS A 12 19.37 0.19 16.09
CA LYS A 12 19.29 -1.02 16.93
C LYS A 12 18.90 -0.67 18.37
N SER A 13 19.19 0.56 18.81
CA SER A 13 18.99 1.01 20.19
C SER A 13 17.53 1.38 20.56
N VAL A 14 16.63 1.54 19.58
CA VAL A 14 15.18 1.76 19.84
C VAL A 14 14.48 0.48 20.34
N LEU A 15 15.18 -0.65 20.32
CA LEU A 15 14.74 -1.90 20.95
C LEU A 15 14.98 -1.85 22.46
N GLN A 16 13.93 -1.63 23.23
CA GLN A 16 14.04 -1.57 24.69
C GLN A 16 13.87 -2.95 25.30
N ALA A 17 14.86 -3.36 26.09
CA ALA A 17 14.71 -4.43 27.08
C ALA A 17 13.82 -3.94 28.24
N ASP A 18 13.68 -4.75 29.30
CA ASP A 18 12.98 -4.36 30.53
C ASP A 18 13.56 -3.07 31.18
N ASN A 19 14.77 -2.65 30.76
CA ASN A 19 15.39 -1.38 31.10
C ASN A 19 15.46 -0.45 29.87
N PRO A 20 14.55 0.54 29.73
CA PRO A 20 14.44 1.42 28.55
C PRO A 20 15.72 2.23 28.32
N GLN A 21 16.57 2.03 27.32
CA GLN A 21 17.79 2.86 27.15
C GLN A 21 17.52 4.12 26.32
N ASP A 22 18.37 5.14 26.49
CA ASP A 22 18.45 6.26 25.56
C ASP A 22 18.94 5.75 24.19
N ILE A 23 18.50 6.39 23.11
CA ILE A 23 19.07 6.14 21.78
C ILE A 23 20.56 6.51 21.76
N ASP A 24 21.36 5.79 20.98
CA ASP A 24 22.73 6.19 20.71
C ASP A 24 22.76 7.59 20.06
N ALA A 25 23.66 8.47 20.51
CA ALA A 25 23.71 9.86 20.06
C ALA A 25 23.97 9.98 18.55
N TYR A 26 24.80 9.10 17.99
CA TYR A 26 25.08 9.07 16.55
C TYR A 26 23.89 8.54 15.76
N GLU A 27 23.20 7.50 16.24
CA GLU A 27 21.95 7.03 15.63
C GLU A 27 20.87 8.13 15.62
N TYR A 28 20.75 8.91 16.69
CA TYR A 28 19.82 10.05 16.77
C TYR A 28 20.19 11.17 15.80
N GLU A 29 21.45 11.57 15.73
CA GLU A 29 21.94 12.57 14.78
C GLU A 29 21.65 12.16 13.34
N LEU A 30 21.87 10.89 12.99
CA LEU A 30 21.57 10.36 11.67
C LEU A 30 20.07 10.37 11.38
N ALA A 31 19.24 9.93 12.34
CA ALA A 31 17.79 9.87 12.19
C ALA A 31 17.14 11.26 12.07
N THR A 32 17.73 12.28 12.69
CA THR A 32 17.25 13.67 12.68
C THR A 32 17.98 14.55 11.66
N SER A 33 18.88 13.96 10.87
CA SER A 33 19.69 14.68 9.89
C SER A 33 18.81 15.48 8.92
N PRO A 34 19.12 16.76 8.66
CA PRO A 34 18.42 17.52 7.62
C PRO A 34 18.66 16.95 6.21
N CYS A 35 19.61 16.03 6.03
CA CYS A 35 19.81 15.34 4.75
C CYS A 35 18.89 14.13 4.57
N LEU A 36 18.16 13.70 5.61
CA LEU A 36 17.27 12.56 5.54
C LEU A 36 15.95 12.93 4.85
N SER A 37 15.78 12.48 3.61
CA SER A 37 14.54 12.71 2.83
C SER A 37 13.64 11.48 2.73
N SER A 38 14.19 10.30 3.00
CA SER A 38 13.45 9.04 2.96
C SER A 38 13.91 8.07 4.02
N LEU A 39 12.96 7.36 4.60
CA LEU A 39 13.21 6.39 5.64
C LEU A 39 12.51 5.07 5.34
N LEU A 40 13.24 3.96 5.45
CA LEU A 40 12.68 2.62 5.47
C LEU A 40 12.82 2.10 6.91
N ALA A 41 11.72 1.70 7.52
CA ALA A 41 11.74 1.18 8.89
C ALA A 41 10.98 -0.13 8.99
N ARG A 42 11.62 -1.10 9.64
CA ARG A 42 10.98 -2.33 10.07
C ARG A 42 10.21 -2.05 11.35
N VAL A 43 8.91 -2.34 11.35
CA VAL A 43 8.02 -2.13 12.50
C VAL A 43 7.51 -3.47 13.01
N THR A 44 7.91 -3.83 14.22
CA THR A 44 7.31 -4.94 14.97
C THR A 44 6.77 -4.40 16.30
N ARG A 45 5.86 -5.14 16.95
CA ARG A 45 5.48 -4.80 18.35
C ARG A 45 6.55 -5.29 19.33
N TYR A 46 7.06 -6.47 19.03
CA TYR A 46 8.09 -7.14 19.76
C TYR A 46 9.06 -7.77 18.77
N ASN A 47 10.35 -7.67 19.04
CA ASN A 47 11.36 -8.33 18.25
C ASN A 47 11.41 -9.84 18.54
N PHE A 48 12.34 -10.54 17.89
CA PHE A 48 12.51 -11.99 18.03
C PHE A 48 12.97 -12.43 19.44
N TYR A 49 13.45 -11.50 20.26
CA TYR A 49 13.80 -11.70 21.67
C TYR A 49 12.68 -11.29 22.63
N LYS A 50 11.45 -11.06 22.15
CA LYS A 50 10.29 -10.57 22.92
C LYS A 50 10.49 -9.18 23.56
N LYS A 51 11.48 -8.40 23.12
CA LYS A 51 11.68 -7.02 23.57
C LYS A 51 10.75 -6.08 22.82
N ALA A 52 10.22 -5.08 23.51
CA ALA A 52 9.36 -4.08 22.89
C ALA A 52 10.13 -3.33 21.79
N ASP A 53 9.53 -3.24 20.61
CA ASP A 53 10.07 -2.51 19.46
C ASP A 53 9.28 -1.21 19.32
N TYR A 54 9.96 -0.06 19.36
CA TYR A 54 9.37 1.26 19.25
C TYR A 54 9.68 1.97 17.93
N ASN A 55 10.18 1.26 16.91
CA ASN A 55 10.48 1.85 15.62
C ASN A 55 9.26 2.58 15.04
N GLY A 56 8.06 2.03 15.18
CA GLY A 56 6.84 2.69 14.68
C GLY A 56 6.55 4.03 15.35
N ASP A 57 6.80 4.16 16.65
CA ASP A 57 6.57 5.40 17.40
C ASP A 57 7.69 6.42 17.10
N ALA A 58 8.95 5.95 17.01
CA ALA A 58 10.10 6.76 16.63
C ALA A 58 9.95 7.36 15.22
N VAL A 59 9.48 6.57 14.23
CA VAL A 59 9.17 7.08 12.88
C VAL A 59 8.21 8.25 12.98
N ILE A 60 7.15 8.15 13.77
CA ILE A 60 6.14 9.22 13.85
C ILE A 60 6.72 10.51 14.40
N GLU A 61 7.59 10.45 15.40
CA GLU A 61 8.27 11.64 15.89
C GLU A 61 9.15 12.28 14.80
N LEU A 62 9.88 11.47 14.02
CA LEU A 62 10.65 11.93 12.86
C LEU A 62 9.73 12.59 11.82
N ALA A 63 8.64 11.91 11.46
CA ALA A 63 7.61 12.36 10.52
C ALA A 63 6.94 13.66 10.95
N ASN A 64 6.76 13.86 12.26
CA ASN A 64 6.17 15.06 12.85
C ASN A 64 7.10 16.27 12.80
N GLY A 65 8.29 16.16 12.19
CA GLY A 65 9.19 17.27 11.91
C GLY A 65 10.48 17.24 12.72
N LEU A 66 10.72 16.18 13.50
CA LEU A 66 12.03 15.96 14.10
C LEU A 66 13.11 15.66 13.04
N ALA A 67 12.71 15.10 11.89
CA ALA A 67 13.51 15.06 10.67
C ALA A 67 12.92 16.06 9.65
N PRO A 68 13.44 17.30 9.56
CA PRO A 68 12.74 18.41 8.89
C PRO A 68 12.55 18.22 7.38
N ASN A 69 13.39 17.41 6.74
CA ASN A 69 13.32 17.16 5.30
C ASN A 69 12.75 15.77 4.95
N LEU A 70 12.24 15.03 5.94
CA LEU A 70 11.68 13.70 5.71
C LEU A 70 10.35 13.81 4.96
N THR A 71 10.35 13.37 3.70
CA THR A 71 9.18 13.44 2.83
C THR A 71 8.59 12.08 2.49
N ASN A 72 9.37 11.00 2.60
CA ASN A 72 8.95 9.67 2.16
C ASN A 72 9.26 8.62 3.23
N GLU A 73 8.24 7.87 3.64
CA GLU A 73 8.39 6.80 4.63
C GLU A 73 7.90 5.48 4.08
N HIS A 74 8.69 4.44 4.30
CA HIS A 74 8.28 3.07 4.06
C HIS A 74 8.38 2.25 5.35
N LEU A 75 7.23 1.78 5.83
CA LEU A 75 7.14 0.86 6.94
C LEU A 75 6.90 -0.56 6.47
N PHE A 76 7.77 -1.45 6.93
CA PHE A 76 7.65 -2.88 6.71
C PHE A 76 7.28 -3.59 8.01
N PHE A 77 6.09 -4.18 8.07
CA PHE A 77 5.66 -4.91 9.25
C PHE A 77 5.94 -6.39 9.07
N GLU A 78 6.91 -6.88 9.82
CA GLU A 78 7.17 -8.30 9.84
C GLU A 78 6.12 -9.01 10.69
N SER A 79 5.48 -10.03 10.11
CA SER A 79 4.67 -10.95 10.90
C SER A 79 5.63 -11.78 11.75
N PRO A 80 5.59 -11.70 13.09
CA PRO A 80 6.28 -12.70 13.88
C PRO A 80 5.69 -14.06 13.47
N GLY A 81 6.55 -15.04 13.22
CA GLY A 81 6.12 -16.37 12.77
C GLY A 81 4.97 -16.89 13.65
N LEU A 82 3.94 -17.46 13.00
CA LEU A 82 2.65 -17.86 13.59
C LEU A 82 2.78 -18.64 14.91
N SER A 83 3.88 -19.36 15.11
CA SER A 83 4.12 -20.24 16.26
C SER A 83 4.45 -19.53 17.57
N ARG A 84 4.63 -18.20 17.62
CA ARG A 84 5.18 -17.51 18.82
C ARG A 84 4.34 -16.39 19.44
N LEU A 85 3.20 -16.03 18.83
CA LEU A 85 2.37 -14.91 19.28
C LEU A 85 1.46 -15.21 20.48
N ASN A 86 1.14 -16.48 20.75
CA ASN A 86 0.15 -16.84 21.78
C ASN A 86 0.65 -16.68 23.23
N SER A 87 1.89 -16.19 23.45
CA SER A 87 2.50 -16.15 24.80
C SER A 87 2.90 -14.76 25.29
N ILE A 88 2.64 -13.68 24.54
CA ILE A 88 3.00 -12.33 24.98
C ILE A 88 1.75 -11.62 25.51
N THR A 89 1.43 -11.88 26.78
CA THR A 89 0.37 -11.21 27.56
C THR A 89 0.86 -9.92 28.24
N ALA A 90 2.17 -9.67 28.27
CA ALA A 90 2.72 -8.45 28.85
C ALA A 90 2.28 -7.23 28.02
N SER A 91 1.70 -6.25 28.70
CA SER A 91 1.39 -4.95 28.11
C SER A 91 2.70 -4.27 27.66
N ARG A 92 2.72 -3.82 26.41
CA ARG A 92 3.84 -3.02 25.87
C ARG A 92 3.92 -1.72 26.69
N PRO A 93 5.06 -1.39 27.30
CA PRO A 93 5.20 -0.10 27.98
C PRO A 93 4.94 1.07 27.00
N PRO A 94 4.52 2.24 27.50
CA PRO A 94 4.36 3.41 26.65
C PRO A 94 5.71 3.87 26.12
N TRP A 95 5.73 4.35 24.87
CA TRP A 95 6.89 5.03 24.29
C TRP A 95 7.20 6.31 25.09
N ARG A 96 8.48 6.54 25.42
CA ARG A 96 8.95 7.68 26.23
C ARG A 96 9.81 8.67 25.44
N GLY A 97 9.82 8.56 24.11
CA GLY A 97 10.73 9.33 23.26
C GLY A 97 12.15 8.75 23.20
N PHE A 98 13.02 9.46 22.48
CA PHE A 98 14.40 9.06 22.21
C PHE A 98 15.33 9.12 23.45
N PHE A 99 15.04 10.00 24.42
CA PHE A 99 15.86 10.19 25.63
C PHE A 99 14.97 10.26 26.87
N ARG A 100 15.33 9.53 27.92
CA ARG A 100 14.59 9.39 29.20
C ARG A 100 14.30 10.72 29.89
N ASN A 101 15.26 11.63 29.83
CA ASN A 101 15.22 12.92 30.52
C ASN A 101 14.69 14.06 29.64
N ARG A 102 14.25 13.76 28.42
CA ARG A 102 13.63 14.78 27.58
C ARG A 102 12.27 15.08 28.19
N SER A 103 12.13 16.26 28.78
CA SER A 103 10.82 16.85 29.05
C SER A 103 10.04 16.75 27.75
N ASN A 104 8.86 16.11 27.79
CA ASN A 104 7.97 15.96 26.64
C ASN A 104 7.96 17.31 25.92
N CYS A 105 8.68 17.41 24.80
CA CYS A 105 8.70 18.65 24.04
C CYS A 105 7.24 18.88 23.69
N ASP A 106 6.68 20.02 24.10
CA ASP A 106 5.28 20.34 23.82
C ASP A 106 5.02 19.99 22.37
N GLY A 107 4.21 18.95 22.14
CA GLY A 107 4.09 18.23 20.86
C GLY A 107 3.45 19.07 19.75
N SER A 108 3.49 20.39 19.89
CA SER A 108 2.85 21.42 19.09
C SER A 108 3.79 22.15 18.13
N SER A 109 5.13 22.07 18.29
CA SER A 109 6.01 22.98 17.52
C SER A 109 6.51 22.44 16.19
N PHE A 110 6.58 21.12 15.99
CA PHE A 110 7.14 20.58 14.75
C PHE A 110 6.01 20.28 13.76
N LYS A 111 6.17 20.82 12.55
CA LYS A 111 5.28 20.56 11.42
C LYS A 111 6.01 19.62 10.46
N GLY A 112 5.54 18.38 10.41
CA GLY A 112 6.03 17.39 9.46
C GLY A 112 5.72 17.75 8.01
N HIS A 113 6.56 17.28 7.10
CA HIS A 113 6.42 17.45 5.65
C HIS A 113 6.27 16.10 4.92
N LEU A 114 5.68 15.10 5.59
CA LEU A 114 5.53 13.79 5.00
C LEU A 114 4.56 13.84 3.81
N ARG A 115 5.07 13.44 2.64
CA ARG A 115 4.33 13.46 1.37
C ARG A 115 3.94 12.07 0.90
N GLU A 116 4.78 11.08 1.12
CA GLU A 116 4.50 9.69 0.72
C GLU A 116 4.68 8.74 1.90
N LEU A 117 3.65 7.94 2.17
CA LEU A 117 3.67 6.91 3.20
C LEU A 117 3.38 5.55 2.58
N SER A 118 4.26 4.60 2.81
CA SER A 118 4.18 3.24 2.27
C SER A 118 4.17 2.22 3.41
N LEU A 119 3.06 1.51 3.58
CA LEU A 119 2.84 0.57 4.69
C LEU A 119 2.65 -0.84 4.16
N ASN A 120 3.55 -1.73 4.51
CA ASN A 120 3.42 -3.15 4.25
C ASN A 120 2.92 -3.85 5.51
N LEU A 121 1.59 -3.81 5.75
CA LEU A 121 0.99 -4.37 6.96
C LEU A 121 0.49 -5.81 6.71
N PRO A 122 0.68 -6.73 7.67
CA PRO A 122 -0.06 -7.98 7.66
C PRO A 122 -1.55 -7.73 7.89
N VAL A 123 -2.38 -8.57 7.27
CA VAL A 123 -3.85 -8.58 7.20
C VAL A 123 -4.61 -8.33 8.53
N ALA A 124 -3.97 -8.50 9.69
CA ALA A 124 -4.63 -8.51 11.00
C ALA A 124 -4.31 -7.32 11.93
N LYS A 125 -3.62 -6.26 11.48
CA LYS A 125 -3.16 -5.17 12.37
C LYS A 125 -3.63 -3.78 11.94
N THR A 126 -4.91 -3.50 12.12
CA THR A 126 -5.49 -2.21 11.71
C THR A 126 -5.59 -1.16 12.82
N GLY A 127 -5.42 -1.57 14.09
CA GLY A 127 -5.38 -0.64 15.23
C GLY A 127 -4.18 0.33 15.24
N PHE A 128 -3.23 0.17 14.31
CA PHE A 128 -2.04 1.00 14.21
C PHE A 128 -2.37 2.45 13.81
N PHE A 129 -3.32 2.65 12.90
CA PHE A 129 -3.71 4.01 12.49
C PHE A 129 -4.45 4.79 13.57
N GLY A 130 -4.96 4.10 14.61
CA GLY A 130 -5.70 4.74 15.69
C GLY A 130 -4.89 5.83 16.41
N THR A 131 -3.58 5.62 16.58
CA THR A 131 -2.66 6.59 17.20
C THR A 131 -2.11 7.62 16.21
N TRP A 132 -2.23 7.34 14.90
CA TRP A 132 -1.65 8.14 13.82
C TRP A 132 -2.63 9.15 13.23
N LYS A 133 -3.94 8.87 13.35
CA LYS A 133 -5.00 9.64 12.69
C LYS A 133 -5.01 11.15 13.01
N ASP A 134 -4.48 11.53 14.17
CA ASP A 134 -4.50 12.91 14.66
C ASP A 134 -3.11 13.57 14.62
N GLN A 135 -2.10 12.92 14.03
CA GLN A 135 -0.74 13.45 13.91
C GLN A 135 -0.63 14.52 12.81
N ASN A 136 0.22 15.53 13.05
CA ASN A 136 0.46 16.63 12.11
C ASN A 136 1.31 16.21 10.91
N ALA A 137 2.12 15.15 11.05
CA ALA A 137 2.94 14.59 9.96
C ALA A 137 2.15 14.39 8.65
N PHE A 138 0.88 14.00 8.74
CA PHE A 138 0.06 13.65 7.58
C PHE A 138 -0.68 14.84 6.96
N ALA A 139 -0.49 16.06 7.44
CA ALA A 139 -1.18 17.23 6.92
C ALA A 139 -0.86 17.51 5.43
N GLU A 140 0.34 17.14 4.99
CA GLU A 140 0.84 17.32 3.62
C GLU A 140 0.88 16.00 2.82
N LEU A 141 0.24 14.94 3.32
CA LEU A 141 0.31 13.62 2.70
C LEU A 141 -0.36 13.64 1.31
N LEU A 142 0.43 13.28 0.29
CA LEU A 142 0.03 13.22 -1.12
C LEU A 142 -0.12 11.77 -1.59
N GLY A 143 0.69 10.84 -1.10
CA GLY A 143 0.69 9.43 -1.48
C GLY A 143 0.53 8.51 -0.29
N LEU A 144 -0.35 7.52 -0.42
CA LEU A 144 -0.54 6.46 0.57
C LEU A 144 -0.53 5.11 -0.13
N HIS A 145 0.50 4.32 0.14
CA HIS A 145 0.71 3.01 -0.45
C HIS A 145 0.51 1.94 0.62
N LEU A 146 -0.56 1.19 0.52
CA LEU A 146 -0.89 0.10 1.41
C LEU A 146 -0.63 -1.22 0.69
N TRP A 147 0.40 -1.92 1.14
CA TRP A 147 0.81 -3.20 0.60
C TRP A 147 0.23 -4.35 1.43
N ARG A 148 -0.08 -5.46 0.75
CA ARG A 148 -0.56 -6.72 1.36
C ARG A 148 -1.83 -6.57 2.23
N GLN A 149 -2.62 -5.52 2.00
CA GLN A 149 -3.87 -5.30 2.72
C GLN A 149 -4.94 -6.27 2.27
N SER A 150 -5.69 -6.84 3.23
CA SER A 150 -6.83 -7.67 2.87
C SER A 150 -8.09 -6.87 2.59
N ARG A 151 -8.37 -5.82 3.34
CA ARG A 151 -9.47 -4.88 3.11
C ARG A 151 -9.10 -3.59 3.83
N PRO A 152 -9.31 -2.43 3.22
CA PRO A 152 -9.27 -1.19 3.98
C PRO A 152 -10.39 -1.29 5.02
N ASP A 153 -10.00 -1.34 6.29
CA ASP A 153 -10.95 -1.33 7.40
C ASP A 153 -11.44 0.10 7.66
N GLU A 154 -12.29 0.27 8.66
CA GLU A 154 -12.82 1.58 9.03
C GLU A 154 -11.69 2.53 9.45
N SER A 155 -10.64 2.03 10.11
CA SER A 155 -9.48 2.83 10.53
C SER A 155 -8.71 3.38 9.32
N THR A 156 -8.38 2.51 8.36
CA THR A 156 -7.73 2.87 7.10
C THR A 156 -8.57 3.86 6.30
N SER A 157 -9.87 3.60 6.24
CA SER A 157 -10.85 4.47 5.60
C SER A 157 -10.91 5.82 6.29
N SER A 158 -10.88 5.87 7.62
CA SER A 158 -10.90 7.12 8.39
C SER A 158 -9.66 7.97 8.12
N MET A 159 -8.47 7.37 7.97
CA MET A 159 -7.25 8.09 7.63
C MET A 159 -7.33 8.66 6.22
N LEU A 160 -7.76 7.84 5.25
CA LEU A 160 -8.02 8.28 3.88
C LEU A 160 -9.04 9.43 3.84
N PHE A 161 -10.09 9.35 4.65
CA PHE A 161 -11.20 10.31 4.58
C PHE A 161 -10.94 11.60 5.36
N LYS A 162 -10.28 11.55 6.52
CA LYS A 162 -9.93 12.75 7.29
C LYS A 162 -8.98 13.68 6.53
N ARG A 163 -8.07 13.12 5.73
CA ARG A 163 -7.02 13.86 5.01
C ARG A 163 -7.18 13.81 3.49
N GLY A 164 -8.29 13.29 2.99
CA GLY A 164 -8.46 12.95 1.57
C GLY A 164 -8.30 14.10 0.59
N LYS A 165 -8.54 15.35 1.04
CA LYS A 165 -8.42 16.54 0.18
C LYS A 165 -7.02 16.74 -0.42
N SER A 166 -5.95 16.37 0.29
CA SER A 166 -4.57 16.49 -0.17
C SER A 166 -4.08 15.27 -0.94
N LEU A 167 -4.73 14.11 -0.75
CA LEU A 167 -4.27 12.84 -1.28
C LEU A 167 -4.44 12.79 -2.81
N ARG A 168 -3.35 12.47 -3.51
CA ARG A 168 -3.27 12.39 -4.97
C ARG A 168 -2.93 11.00 -5.48
N LYS A 169 -2.20 10.20 -4.68
CA LYS A 169 -1.65 8.91 -5.09
C LYS A 169 -2.02 7.75 -4.14
N PRO A 170 -3.31 7.42 -3.95
CA PRO A 170 -3.70 6.20 -3.24
C PRO A 170 -3.26 4.95 -4.00
N SER A 171 -2.68 4.00 -3.26
CA SER A 171 -2.25 2.71 -3.79
C SER A 171 -2.62 1.61 -2.80
N LEU A 172 -3.47 0.68 -3.20
CA LEU A 172 -3.90 -0.48 -2.41
C LEU A 172 -3.53 -1.77 -3.15
N ILE A 173 -2.24 -2.13 -3.15
CA ILE A 173 -1.74 -3.28 -3.90
C ILE A 173 -1.53 -4.46 -2.96
N SER A 174 -2.13 -5.60 -3.29
CA SER A 174 -1.81 -6.87 -2.64
C SER A 174 -0.81 -7.66 -3.48
N GLU A 175 0.46 -7.59 -3.10
CA GLU A 175 1.54 -8.40 -3.70
C GLU A 175 1.82 -9.72 -2.96
N GLY A 176 1.01 -10.07 -1.96
CA GLY A 176 1.15 -11.32 -1.21
C GLY A 176 0.58 -12.54 -1.94
N ARG A 177 0.90 -13.75 -1.46
CA ARG A 177 0.14 -14.96 -1.83
C ARG A 177 -1.33 -14.64 -1.55
N ILE A 178 -2.14 -14.64 -2.59
CA ILE A 178 -3.55 -14.26 -2.52
C ILE A 178 -4.36 -15.45 -1.97
N ILE A 179 -3.95 -15.94 -0.81
CA ILE A 179 -4.55 -17.10 -0.13
C ILE A 179 -5.81 -16.69 0.64
N ASN A 180 -5.99 -15.39 0.91
CA ASN A 180 -7.17 -14.86 1.55
C ASN A 180 -7.95 -13.97 0.57
N MET A 181 -9.02 -14.54 -0.01
CA MET A 181 -9.95 -13.92 -0.97
C MET A 181 -10.69 -12.66 -0.49
N LYS A 182 -10.31 -12.08 0.65
CA LYS A 182 -10.99 -10.90 1.20
C LYS A 182 -10.55 -9.61 0.50
N ILE A 183 -9.49 -9.66 -0.32
CA ILE A 183 -8.89 -8.49 -0.99
C ILE A 183 -9.66 -8.07 -2.21
N LEU A 184 -10.72 -7.28 -1.99
CA LEU A 184 -11.44 -6.63 -3.05
C LEU A 184 -11.53 -5.14 -2.79
N VAL A 185 -10.96 -4.34 -3.69
CA VAL A 185 -11.54 -3.03 -3.99
C VAL A 185 -12.95 -3.27 -4.52
N THR A 186 -13.93 -2.71 -3.82
CA THR A 186 -15.33 -2.73 -4.25
C THR A 186 -15.70 -1.41 -4.92
N THR A 187 -16.77 -1.41 -5.69
CA THR A 187 -17.39 -0.19 -6.24
C THR A 187 -17.66 0.83 -5.14
N ASP A 188 -18.22 0.39 -4.00
CA ASP A 188 -18.50 1.26 -2.85
C ASP A 188 -17.23 1.94 -2.30
N TRP A 189 -16.12 1.20 -2.22
CA TRP A 189 -14.85 1.77 -1.78
C TRP A 189 -14.36 2.84 -2.75
N LEU A 190 -14.45 2.61 -4.06
CA LEU A 190 -14.06 3.59 -5.08
C LEU A 190 -14.93 4.85 -5.00
N VAL A 191 -16.24 4.70 -4.86
CA VAL A 191 -17.18 5.82 -4.74
C VAL A 191 -16.89 6.66 -3.50
N ARG A 192 -16.68 6.01 -2.34
CA ARG A 192 -16.33 6.70 -1.09
C ARG A 192 -14.95 7.37 -1.17
N THR A 193 -13.97 6.69 -1.76
CA THR A 193 -12.60 7.23 -1.97
C THR A 193 -12.62 8.46 -2.86
N ARG A 194 -13.37 8.42 -3.96
CA ARG A 194 -13.57 9.59 -4.82
C ARG A 194 -14.21 10.75 -4.08
N ALA A 195 -15.26 10.50 -3.31
CA ALA A 195 -15.98 11.53 -2.57
C ALA A 195 -15.06 12.21 -1.53
N ALA A 196 -14.19 11.45 -0.89
CA ALA A 196 -13.26 11.99 0.11
C ALA A 196 -11.99 12.62 -0.48
N SER A 197 -11.54 12.12 -1.63
CA SER A 197 -10.28 12.50 -2.27
C SER A 197 -10.51 12.81 -3.75
N PRO A 198 -11.18 13.93 -4.09
CA PRO A 198 -11.53 14.25 -5.47
C PRO A 198 -10.32 14.53 -6.36
N ASN A 199 -9.17 14.87 -5.77
CA ASN A 199 -7.93 15.26 -6.45
C ASN A 199 -7.00 14.08 -6.76
N ILE A 200 -7.50 12.86 -6.76
CA ILE A 200 -6.70 11.67 -7.10
C ILE A 200 -6.22 11.77 -8.54
N GLN A 201 -4.91 11.67 -8.70
CA GLN A 201 -4.20 11.70 -9.98
C GLN A 201 -3.63 10.32 -10.32
N GLU A 202 -3.29 9.55 -9.30
CA GLU A 202 -2.75 8.21 -9.46
C GLU A 202 -3.52 7.24 -8.56
N LEU A 203 -4.06 6.17 -9.14
CA LEU A 203 -4.79 5.15 -8.40
C LEU A 203 -4.19 3.79 -8.72
N ARG A 204 -3.74 3.09 -7.69
CA ARG A 204 -3.29 1.70 -7.83
C ARG A 204 -4.12 0.78 -6.98
N PHE A 205 -4.60 -0.34 -7.51
CA PHE A 205 -5.25 -1.34 -6.66
C PHE A 205 -5.23 -2.76 -7.22
N THR A 206 -5.49 -3.72 -6.34
CA THR A 206 -5.74 -5.12 -6.69
C THR A 206 -7.23 -5.44 -6.66
N MET A 207 -7.72 -6.18 -7.66
CA MET A 207 -9.09 -6.71 -7.68
C MET A 207 -9.09 -8.16 -8.19
N PHE A 208 -10.10 -8.94 -7.82
CA PHE A 208 -10.35 -10.22 -8.49
C PHE A 208 -11.14 -10.00 -9.76
N MET A 209 -10.81 -10.79 -10.79
CA MET A 209 -11.73 -10.90 -11.92
C MET A 209 -13.02 -11.57 -11.46
N THR A 210 -14.13 -10.91 -11.72
CA THR A 210 -15.48 -11.46 -11.55
C THR A 210 -16.09 -11.56 -12.93
N ILE A 211 -16.90 -12.58 -13.19
CA ILE A 211 -17.58 -12.68 -14.48
C ILE A 211 -18.80 -11.76 -14.45
N GLY A 212 -18.85 -10.76 -15.32
CA GLY A 212 -20.06 -9.97 -15.61
C GLY A 212 -20.10 -8.57 -15.00
N GLU A 213 -21.27 -8.19 -14.47
CA GLU A 213 -21.59 -6.79 -14.14
C GLU A 213 -20.78 -6.19 -12.99
N GLY A 214 -20.26 -7.02 -12.07
CA GLY A 214 -19.45 -6.56 -10.95
C GLY A 214 -18.17 -5.85 -11.40
N GLU A 215 -17.51 -6.38 -12.42
CA GLU A 215 -16.31 -5.82 -13.01
C GLU A 215 -16.59 -4.46 -13.67
N LYS A 216 -17.64 -4.40 -14.50
CA LYS A 216 -18.11 -3.17 -15.15
C LYS A 216 -18.43 -2.07 -14.14
N ALA A 217 -19.02 -2.43 -13.00
CA ALA A 217 -19.33 -1.47 -11.94
C ALA A 217 -18.05 -0.84 -11.35
N VAL A 218 -16.98 -1.63 -11.15
CA VAL A 218 -15.68 -1.11 -10.71
C VAL A 218 -15.13 -0.12 -11.73
N TYR A 219 -15.17 -0.47 -13.02
CA TYR A 219 -14.66 0.40 -14.08
C TYR A 219 -15.44 1.70 -14.23
N ASN A 220 -16.76 1.63 -14.21
CA ASN A 220 -17.61 2.82 -14.21
C ASN A 220 -17.31 3.72 -13.01
N ALA A 221 -17.04 3.14 -11.82
CA ALA A 221 -16.64 3.91 -10.65
C ALA A 221 -15.26 4.56 -10.83
N VAL A 222 -14.30 3.88 -11.48
CA VAL A 222 -12.98 4.44 -11.80
C VAL A 222 -13.06 5.56 -12.86
N GLY A 223 -13.90 5.43 -13.89
CA GLY A 223 -14.13 6.49 -14.86
C GLY A 223 -14.70 7.77 -14.24
N GLY A 224 -15.25 7.64 -13.03
CA GLY A 224 -15.78 8.76 -12.27
C GLY A 224 -14.75 9.66 -11.59
N PHE A 225 -13.45 9.38 -11.62
CA PHE A 225 -12.40 10.22 -11.03
C PHE A 225 -11.97 11.32 -12.01
N PRO A 226 -12.24 12.61 -11.73
CA PRO A 226 -12.09 13.68 -12.73
C PRO A 226 -10.63 13.96 -13.11
N TYR A 227 -9.68 13.73 -12.18
CA TYR A 227 -8.27 14.07 -12.37
C TYR A 227 -7.36 12.85 -12.48
N LEU A 228 -7.91 11.64 -12.59
CA LEU A 228 -7.12 10.42 -12.62
C LEU A 228 -6.35 10.30 -13.93
N ARG A 229 -5.01 10.44 -13.84
CA ARG A 229 -4.08 10.37 -14.97
C ARG A 229 -3.41 9.02 -15.09
N ASP A 230 -3.07 8.41 -13.95
CA ASP A 230 -2.32 7.16 -13.86
C ASP A 230 -3.15 6.12 -13.12
N LEU A 231 -3.56 5.06 -13.82
CA LEU A 231 -4.32 3.96 -13.23
C LEU A 231 -3.50 2.68 -13.34
N LYS A 232 -3.24 2.02 -12.20
CA LYS A 232 -2.63 0.69 -12.16
C LYS A 232 -3.57 -0.33 -11.53
N ILE A 233 -4.03 -1.30 -12.31
CA ILE A 233 -4.90 -2.37 -11.82
C ILE A 233 -4.13 -3.69 -11.84
N LEU A 234 -3.98 -4.32 -10.68
CA LEU A 234 -3.53 -5.71 -10.57
C LEU A 234 -4.75 -6.62 -10.51
N MET A 235 -5.04 -7.31 -11.61
CA MET A 235 -6.15 -8.26 -11.69
C MET A 235 -5.67 -9.65 -11.30
N ALA A 236 -6.23 -10.17 -10.21
CA ALA A 236 -5.96 -11.52 -9.75
C ALA A 236 -7.04 -12.47 -10.27
N CYS A 237 -6.62 -13.58 -10.87
CA CYS A 237 -7.53 -14.66 -11.27
C CYS A 237 -7.26 -15.87 -10.38
N ILE A 238 -8.25 -16.27 -9.59
CA ILE A 238 -8.18 -17.51 -8.80
C ILE A 238 -9.18 -18.51 -9.38
N GLY A 239 -8.67 -19.66 -9.80
CA GLY A 239 -9.47 -20.80 -10.22
C GLY A 239 -8.56 -21.98 -10.57
N ARG A 240 -9.03 -23.21 -10.36
CA ARG A 240 -8.35 -24.37 -10.95
C ARG A 240 -8.58 -24.30 -12.46
N PRO A 241 -7.55 -24.45 -13.30
CA PRO A 241 -7.76 -24.72 -14.72
C PRO A 241 -8.68 -25.92 -14.85
N GLU A 242 -8.46 -26.96 -14.05
CA GLU A 242 -9.09 -28.29 -14.13
C GLU A 242 -10.58 -28.37 -13.74
N GLU A 243 -11.10 -27.56 -12.80
CA GLU A 243 -12.56 -27.51 -12.50
C GLU A 243 -13.37 -26.77 -13.58
N ARG A 244 -12.70 -26.49 -14.69
CA ARG A 244 -13.00 -25.40 -15.59
C ARG A 244 -12.49 -25.71 -17.02
N VAL A 245 -11.60 -26.69 -17.16
CA VAL A 245 -11.40 -27.57 -18.33
C VAL A 245 -12.67 -28.41 -18.45
N SER A 246 -13.74 -27.80 -18.93
CA SER A 246 -14.73 -28.59 -19.63
C SER A 246 -14.01 -29.34 -20.75
N LYS A 247 -14.34 -30.62 -20.94
CA LYS A 247 -13.89 -31.38 -22.12
C LYS A 247 -14.35 -30.75 -23.43
N ASP A 248 -15.29 -29.79 -23.36
CA ASP A 248 -15.72 -28.97 -24.49
C ASP A 248 -14.64 -27.91 -24.84
N PRO A 249 -14.03 -27.99 -26.04
CA PRO A 249 -13.10 -26.99 -26.56
C PRO A 249 -13.72 -25.57 -26.61
N LYS A 250 -15.05 -25.45 -26.70
CA LYS A 250 -15.76 -24.15 -26.68
C LYS A 250 -15.72 -23.46 -25.31
N LEU A 251 -15.41 -24.19 -24.24
CA LEU A 251 -15.26 -23.65 -22.88
C LEU A 251 -13.81 -23.28 -22.57
N HIS A 252 -12.82 -23.81 -23.29
CA HIS A 252 -11.42 -23.35 -23.22
C HIS A 252 -11.26 -21.90 -23.70
N SER A 253 -12.03 -21.49 -24.70
CA SER A 253 -12.05 -20.09 -25.16
C SER A 253 -12.56 -19.12 -24.10
N ARG A 254 -13.23 -19.56 -23.02
CA ARG A 254 -13.62 -18.65 -21.92
C ARG A 254 -12.47 -18.25 -21.01
N TYR A 255 -11.37 -19.02 -20.94
CA TYR A 255 -10.18 -18.66 -20.14
C TYR A 255 -9.30 -17.64 -20.85
N TYR A 256 -9.06 -17.88 -22.14
CA TYR A 256 -8.38 -16.93 -23.02
C TYR A 256 -9.30 -15.77 -23.41
N GLY A 257 -10.62 -15.97 -23.39
CA GLY A 257 -11.61 -14.94 -23.63
C GLY A 257 -11.58 -13.85 -22.57
N ASN A 258 -11.20 -14.16 -21.32
CA ASN A 258 -10.93 -13.10 -20.35
C ASN A 258 -9.79 -12.19 -20.84
N ILE A 259 -8.76 -12.73 -21.49
CA ILE A 259 -7.63 -11.92 -22.01
C ILE A 259 -8.07 -11.00 -23.16
N GLU A 260 -8.93 -11.47 -24.07
CA GLU A 260 -9.48 -10.62 -25.14
C GLU A 260 -10.50 -9.59 -24.61
N VAL A 261 -11.36 -10.00 -23.67
CA VAL A 261 -12.26 -9.11 -22.91
C VAL A 261 -11.47 -8.01 -22.22
N ASN A 262 -10.26 -8.31 -21.76
CA ASN A 262 -9.40 -7.37 -21.06
C ASN A 262 -8.79 -6.28 -21.97
N ALA A 263 -8.55 -6.57 -23.25
CA ALA A 263 -8.09 -5.55 -24.21
C ALA A 263 -9.22 -4.56 -24.55
N SER A 264 -10.42 -5.08 -24.85
CA SER A 264 -11.63 -4.29 -25.06
C SER A 264 -12.02 -3.48 -23.82
N LEU A 265 -11.78 -4.04 -22.65
CA LEU A 265 -11.97 -3.36 -21.39
C LEU A 265 -10.99 -2.20 -21.19
N ALA A 266 -9.70 -2.43 -21.43
CA ALA A 266 -8.70 -1.38 -21.31
C ALA A 266 -9.02 -0.23 -22.28
N GLU A 267 -9.51 -0.56 -23.47
CA GLU A 267 -10.06 0.40 -24.43
C GLU A 267 -11.30 1.12 -23.87
N THR A 268 -12.25 0.40 -23.25
CA THR A 268 -13.45 1.00 -22.65
C THR A 268 -13.11 1.99 -21.54
N LEU A 269 -12.25 1.61 -20.60
CA LEU A 269 -11.74 2.47 -19.53
C LEU A 269 -11.07 3.72 -20.09
N SER A 270 -10.24 3.51 -21.12
CA SER A 270 -9.54 4.60 -21.77
C SER A 270 -10.50 5.57 -22.46
N LYS A 271 -11.65 5.12 -22.98
CA LYS A 271 -12.68 5.98 -23.60
C LYS A 271 -13.52 6.73 -22.56
N GLN A 272 -13.84 6.08 -21.45
CA GLN A 272 -14.70 6.65 -20.40
C GLN A 272 -14.04 7.75 -19.59
N SER A 273 -12.72 7.68 -19.36
CA SER A 273 -12.00 8.71 -18.62
C SER A 273 -11.27 9.66 -19.58
N SER A 274 -11.71 10.92 -19.63
CA SER A 274 -11.08 11.93 -20.47
C SER A 274 -9.70 12.36 -19.96
N SER A 275 -9.45 12.22 -18.66
CA SER A 275 -8.21 12.61 -17.98
C SER A 275 -7.16 11.51 -17.90
N LEU A 276 -7.52 10.26 -18.20
CA LEU A 276 -6.61 9.12 -18.10
C LEU A 276 -5.55 9.18 -19.19
N GLN A 277 -4.30 9.38 -18.77
CA GLN A 277 -3.13 9.44 -19.63
C GLN A 277 -2.46 8.08 -19.76
N ARG A 278 -2.45 7.32 -18.66
CA ARG A 278 -1.77 6.04 -18.55
C ARG A 278 -2.61 5.02 -17.80
N LEU A 279 -2.78 3.85 -18.40
CA LEU A 279 -3.41 2.68 -17.80
C LEU A 279 -2.44 1.51 -17.85
N ASP A 280 -1.97 1.05 -16.70
CA ASP A 280 -1.21 -0.19 -16.56
C ASP A 280 -2.13 -1.27 -15.96
N VAL A 281 -2.41 -2.33 -16.72
CA VAL A 281 -3.16 -3.49 -16.23
C VAL A 281 -2.21 -4.68 -16.13
N ASP A 282 -1.94 -5.12 -14.90
CA ASP A 282 -1.16 -6.30 -14.58
C ASP A 282 -2.13 -7.46 -14.32
N PHE A 283 -2.08 -8.50 -15.13
CA PHE A 283 -2.84 -9.73 -14.93
C PHE A 283 -1.98 -10.75 -14.21
N HIS A 284 -2.52 -11.32 -13.14
CA HIS A 284 -1.87 -12.38 -12.39
C HIS A 284 -2.84 -13.55 -12.24
N ALA A 285 -2.71 -14.52 -13.15
CA ALA A 285 -3.45 -15.76 -13.05
C ALA A 285 -2.64 -16.74 -12.21
N MET A 286 -3.19 -17.15 -11.06
CA MET A 286 -2.60 -18.21 -10.23
C MET A 286 -3.42 -19.47 -10.41
N TYR A 287 -2.77 -20.56 -10.81
CA TYR A 287 -3.40 -21.87 -10.85
C TYR A 287 -2.64 -22.87 -10.01
N ARG A 288 -3.41 -23.70 -9.30
CA ARG A 288 -2.89 -24.82 -8.53
C ARG A 288 -2.56 -25.94 -9.50
N ARG A 289 -1.27 -26.27 -9.66
CA ARG A 289 -0.82 -27.41 -10.46
C ARG A 289 -0.80 -28.70 -9.62
N TRP A 290 -0.48 -28.60 -8.33
CA TRP A 290 -0.45 -29.70 -7.34
C TRP A 290 -0.71 -29.16 -5.92
N VAL A 291 -0.76 -30.04 -4.91
CA VAL A 291 -1.12 -29.68 -3.51
C VAL A 291 -0.39 -28.44 -2.99
N ASP A 292 0.87 -28.20 -3.39
CA ASP A 292 1.67 -27.05 -2.92
C ASP A 292 2.34 -26.21 -4.03
N ASN A 293 2.08 -26.50 -5.31
CA ASN A 293 2.70 -25.77 -6.43
C ASN A 293 1.68 -24.93 -7.18
N TYR A 294 1.88 -23.61 -7.12
CA TYR A 294 1.17 -22.64 -7.96
C TYR A 294 2.06 -22.27 -9.14
N GLN A 295 1.49 -22.28 -10.33
CA GLN A 295 2.08 -21.59 -11.47
C GLN A 295 1.37 -20.25 -11.65
N SER A 296 2.14 -19.23 -12.03
CA SER A 296 1.63 -17.89 -12.30
C SER A 296 1.90 -17.52 -13.74
N VAL A 297 0.88 -17.05 -14.44
CA VAL A 297 1.04 -16.34 -15.71
C VAL A 297 0.86 -14.85 -15.43
N LYS A 298 1.85 -14.05 -15.86
CA LYS A 298 1.80 -12.60 -15.75
C LYS A 298 1.71 -11.98 -17.14
N ARG A 299 0.77 -11.05 -17.31
CA ARG A 299 0.72 -10.21 -18.51
C ARG A 299 0.58 -8.76 -18.08
N ARG A 300 1.18 -7.85 -18.83
CA ARG A 300 1.09 -6.42 -18.58
C ARG A 300 0.64 -5.73 -19.84
N CYS A 301 -0.51 -5.08 -19.75
CA CYS A 301 -0.97 -4.19 -20.80
C CYS A 301 -0.73 -2.75 -20.35
N ARG A 302 -0.22 -1.92 -21.26
CA ARG A 302 -0.16 -0.48 -21.06
C ARG A 302 -0.98 0.21 -22.13
N CYS A 303 -1.88 1.06 -21.70
CA CYS A 303 -2.57 2.00 -22.57
C CYS A 303 -2.01 3.38 -22.32
N ILE A 304 -1.67 4.09 -23.39
CA ILE A 304 -1.21 5.47 -23.35
C ILE A 304 -2.16 6.26 -24.24
N ARG A 305 -2.75 7.31 -23.68
CA ARG A 305 -3.50 8.29 -24.47
C ARG A 305 -2.52 9.34 -24.99
N MET A 306 -2.51 9.52 -26.30
CA MET A 306 -1.73 10.54 -26.99
C MET A 306 -2.70 11.57 -27.58
N GLU A 307 -2.37 12.86 -27.53
CA GLU A 307 -3.26 13.94 -27.96
C GLU A 307 -3.70 13.78 -29.44
N ASP A 308 -2.80 13.34 -30.31
CA ASP A 308 -3.05 13.28 -31.76
C ASP A 308 -3.46 11.89 -32.28
N VAL A 309 -3.17 10.82 -31.53
CA VAL A 309 -3.28 9.43 -32.01
C VAL A 309 -4.44 8.67 -31.32
N GLY A 310 -5.05 9.27 -30.30
CA GLY A 310 -6.04 8.59 -29.47
C GLY A 310 -5.37 7.63 -28.48
N VAL A 311 -5.97 6.47 -28.25
CA VAL A 311 -5.47 5.50 -27.25
C VAL A 311 -4.66 4.42 -27.94
N SER A 312 -3.39 4.27 -27.55
CA SER A 312 -2.54 3.15 -27.95
C SER A 312 -2.48 2.12 -26.84
N VAL A 313 -2.91 0.89 -27.12
CA VAL A 313 -2.79 -0.25 -26.21
C VAL A 313 -1.64 -1.13 -26.68
N ARG A 314 -0.68 -1.43 -25.79
CA ARG A 314 0.45 -2.33 -26.07
C ARG A 314 0.61 -3.34 -24.96
N GLU A 315 0.77 -4.61 -25.31
CA GLU A 315 1.29 -5.61 -24.39
C GLU A 315 2.78 -5.32 -24.17
N ILE A 316 3.15 -5.09 -22.93
CA ILE A 316 4.54 -4.97 -22.52
C ILE A 316 4.89 -6.32 -21.94
N GLY A 317 5.82 -7.04 -22.56
CA GLY A 317 6.24 -8.36 -22.11
C GLY A 317 6.62 -8.41 -20.62
N GLU A 318 6.86 -9.61 -20.11
CA GLU A 318 7.20 -9.78 -18.69
C GLU A 318 8.37 -8.87 -18.29
N ALA A 319 8.19 -8.11 -17.20
CA ALA A 319 9.31 -7.39 -16.61
C ALA A 319 10.32 -8.42 -16.11
N LYS A 320 11.50 -8.44 -16.75
CA LYS A 320 12.66 -9.18 -16.29
C LYS A 320 13.09 -8.73 -14.89
#